data_AF-A0A438CVG3-F1
#
_entry.id   AF-A0A438CVG3-F1
#
_cell.length_a   1.000
_cell.length_b   1.000
_cell.length_c   1.000
_cell.angle_alpha   90.00
_cell.angle_beta   90.00
_cell.angle_gamma   90.00
#
_symmetry.space_group_name_H-M   'P 1'
#
loop_
_entity.id
_entity.type
_entity.pdbx_description
1 polymer ?
#
loop_
_entity_poly.entity_id
_entity_poly.type
_entity_poly.pdbx_seq_one_letter_code
_entity_poly.pdbx_strand_id
1 'polypeptide(L)'
;MVLLEEISWRHKSKEVWLKKGDRNMRFFHKMTNAHRRRNDVDKIKINGVWLSEENEIKEGVVRSFRLEVPFKEEEVFGALLGSSGDKAPGPNSFSMAF
;
A
#
# COMPACT_ATOMS: atom_id res chain seq x y z
N MET A 1 -23.83 1.55 -28.39
CA MET A 1 -24.55 0.48 -27.66
C MET A 1 -23.96 0.28 -26.25
N VAL A 2 -22.65 0.04 -26.12
CA VAL A 2 -21.95 -0.21 -24.83
C VAL A 2 -22.08 0.93 -23.81
N LEU A 3 -22.02 2.20 -24.23
CA LEU A 3 -22.11 3.35 -23.32
C LEU A 3 -23.50 3.50 -22.66
N LEU A 4 -24.58 3.24 -23.39
CA LEU A 4 -25.94 3.29 -22.83
C LEU A 4 -26.14 2.16 -21.82
N GLU A 5 -25.58 0.99 -22.11
CA GLU A 5 -25.60 -0.16 -21.21
C GLU A 5 -24.80 0.15 -19.93
N GLU A 6 -23.60 0.73 -20.05
CA GLU A 6 -22.78 1.16 -18.91
C GLU A 6 -23.48 2.22 -18.05
N ILE A 7 -24.12 3.22 -18.66
CA ILE A 7 -24.89 4.26 -17.96
C ILE A 7 -26.11 3.65 -17.25
N SER A 8 -26.79 2.69 -17.89
CA SER A 8 -27.88 1.91 -17.28
C SER A 8 -27.38 1.11 -16.07
N TRP A 9 -26.24 0.44 -16.18
CA TRP A 9 -25.64 -0.31 -15.07
C TRP A 9 -25.22 0.59 -13.91
N ARG A 10 -24.69 1.79 -14.18
CA ARG A 10 -24.35 2.79 -13.15
C ARG A 10 -25.58 3.36 -12.46
N HIS A 11 -26.69 3.57 -13.18
CA HIS A 11 -27.96 3.98 -12.56
C HIS A 11 -28.56 2.88 -11.70
N LYS A 12 -28.63 1.66 -12.23
CA LYS A 12 -29.15 0.48 -11.50
C LYS A 12 -28.32 0.18 -10.26
N SER A 13 -26.99 0.30 -10.33
CA SER A 13 -26.12 0.10 -9.16
C SER A 13 -26.36 1.16 -8.08
N LYS A 14 -26.52 2.43 -8.45
CA LYS A 14 -26.87 3.52 -7.51
C LYS A 14 -28.24 3.31 -6.85
N GLU A 15 -29.26 2.93 -7.60
CA GLU A 15 -30.59 2.61 -7.03
C GLU A 15 -30.55 1.43 -6.07
N VAL A 16 -29.84 0.36 -6.44
CA VAL A 16 -29.62 -0.81 -5.58
C VAL A 16 -28.89 -0.40 -4.30
N TRP A 17 -27.93 0.51 -4.40
CA TRP A 17 -27.20 1.05 -3.26
C TRP A 17 -28.07 1.88 -2.33
N LEU A 18 -28.90 2.77 -2.87
CA LEU A 18 -29.83 3.60 -2.11
C LEU A 18 -30.89 2.76 -1.39
N LYS A 19 -31.52 1.79 -2.09
CA LYS A 19 -32.50 0.86 -1.49
C LYS A 19 -31.90 -0.02 -0.40
N LYS A 20 -30.60 -0.28 -0.46
CA LYS A 20 -29.89 -1.17 0.46
C LYS A 20 -29.15 -0.40 1.57
N GLY A 21 -29.29 0.92 1.66
CA GLY A 21 -28.51 1.83 2.52
C GLY A 21 -28.23 1.32 3.94
N ASP A 22 -29.23 0.78 4.64
CA ASP A 22 -29.07 0.23 6.00
C ASP A 22 -28.29 -1.13 6.02
N ARG A 23 -28.50 -1.97 5.00
CA ARG A 23 -27.76 -3.23 4.78
C ARG A 23 -26.34 -2.98 4.24
N ASN A 24 -26.14 -1.86 3.55
CA ASN A 24 -24.89 -1.45 2.95
C ASN A 24 -23.90 -0.93 3.99
N MET A 25 -24.41 -0.26 5.04
CA MET A 25 -23.63 0.10 6.22
C MET A 25 -22.96 -1.14 6.85
N ARG A 26 -23.68 -2.26 6.98
CA ARG A 26 -23.12 -3.52 7.49
C ARG A 26 -22.03 -4.11 6.58
N PHE A 27 -22.18 -3.99 5.26
CA PHE A 27 -21.15 -4.42 4.30
C PHE A 27 -19.88 -3.57 4.41
N PHE A 28 -20.03 -2.26 4.47
CA PHE A 28 -18.91 -1.33 4.67
C PHE A 28 -18.23 -1.48 6.02
N HIS A 29 -18.99 -1.65 7.11
CA HIS A 29 -18.42 -1.91 8.42
C HIS A 29 -17.68 -3.24 8.47
N LYS A 30 -18.19 -4.28 7.80
CA LYS A 30 -17.46 -5.55 7.66
C LYS A 30 -16.15 -5.36 6.91
N MET A 31 -16.17 -4.61 5.81
CA MET A 31 -14.98 -4.33 5.00
C MET A 31 -13.96 -3.49 5.76
N THR A 32 -14.36 -2.38 6.38
CA THR A 32 -13.48 -1.53 7.19
C THR A 32 -12.95 -2.27 8.42
N ASN A 33 -13.76 -3.10 9.09
CA ASN A 33 -13.29 -3.94 10.19
C ASN A 33 -12.33 -5.04 9.72
N ALA A 34 -12.52 -5.62 8.53
CA ALA A 34 -11.59 -6.58 7.96
C ALA A 34 -10.26 -5.91 7.60
N HIS A 35 -10.30 -4.73 6.99
CA HIS A 35 -9.09 -3.92 6.74
C HIS A 35 -8.40 -3.53 8.03
N ARG A 36 -9.15 -3.06 9.05
CA ARG A 36 -8.60 -2.75 10.37
C ARG A 36 -7.91 -3.96 10.96
N ARG A 37 -8.60 -5.12 11.06
CA ARG A 37 -8.01 -6.37 11.58
C ARG A 37 -6.78 -6.83 10.80
N ARG A 38 -6.78 -6.67 9.48
CA ARG A 38 -5.63 -7.06 8.64
C ARG A 38 -4.43 -6.13 8.82
N ASN A 39 -4.70 -4.86 9.09
CA ASN A 39 -3.67 -3.83 9.21
C ASN A 39 -3.32 -3.52 10.67
N ASP A 40 -3.90 -4.24 11.63
CA ASP A 40 -3.62 -4.10 13.04
C ASP A 40 -2.28 -4.78 13.34
N VAL A 41 -1.37 -4.03 13.96
CA VAL A 41 -0.03 -4.51 14.31
C VAL A 41 -0.02 -4.77 15.81
N ASP A 42 -0.16 -6.03 16.19
CA ASP A 42 -0.21 -6.48 17.59
C ASP A 42 1.16 -6.40 18.29
N LYS A 43 2.25 -6.63 17.55
CA LYS A 43 3.61 -6.56 18.07
C LYS A 43 4.64 -6.44 16.96
N ILE A 44 5.77 -5.80 17.27
CA ILE A 44 6.93 -5.70 16.38
C ILE A 44 8.18 -6.22 17.09
N LYS A 45 9.19 -6.65 16.32
CA LYS A 45 10.47 -7.09 16.85
C LYS A 45 11.57 -6.12 16.42
N ILE A 46 12.26 -5.50 17.39
CA ILE A 46 13.36 -4.57 17.15
C ILE A 46 14.57 -5.04 17.96
N ASN A 47 15.72 -5.20 17.32
CA ASN A 47 16.98 -5.62 17.97
C ASN A 47 16.85 -6.85 18.88
N GLY A 48 16.01 -7.81 18.49
CA GLY A 48 15.77 -9.04 19.25
C GLY A 48 14.63 -8.96 20.28
N VAL A 49 14.17 -7.76 20.64
CA VAL A 49 13.13 -7.53 21.66
C VAL A 49 11.76 -7.38 20.99
N TRP A 50 10.74 -8.00 21.57
CA TRP A 50 9.34 -7.84 21.15
C TRP A 50 8.70 -6.65 21.86
N LEU A 51 8.09 -5.75 21.10
CA LEU A 51 7.32 -4.62 21.60
C LEU A 51 5.84 -4.87 21.30
N SER A 52 4.99 -4.79 22.32
CA SER A 52 3.54 -5.02 22.21
C SER A 52 2.70 -3.85 22.75
N GLU A 53 3.30 -2.91 23.48
CA GLU A 53 2.59 -1.69 23.87
C GLU A 53 2.47 -0.75 22.67
N GLU A 54 1.30 -0.14 22.46
CA GLU A 54 1.04 0.71 21.30
C GLU A 54 2.04 1.88 21.18
N ASN A 55 2.40 2.52 22.29
CA ASN A 55 3.39 3.60 22.28
C ASN A 55 4.78 3.08 21.93
N GLU A 56 5.20 1.95 22.51
CA GLU A 56 6.48 1.32 22.19
C GLU A 56 6.57 0.89 20.72
N ILE A 57 5.48 0.36 20.16
CA ILE A 57 5.39 0.00 18.74
C ILE A 57 5.58 1.26 17.88
N LYS A 58 4.85 2.34 18.17
CA LYS A 58 4.95 3.61 17.42
C LYS A 58 6.36 4.20 17.50
N GLU A 59 6.91 4.31 18.70
CA GLU A 59 8.25 4.85 18.91
C GLU A 59 9.33 3.96 18.30
N GLY A 60 9.18 2.64 18.43
CA GLY A 60 10.08 1.65 17.86
C GLY A 60 10.15 1.75 16.34
N VAL A 61 9.01 1.87 15.67
CA VAL A 61 8.94 2.09 14.21
C VAL A 61 9.65 3.38 13.82
N VAL A 62 9.30 4.51 14.45
CA VAL A 62 9.92 5.82 14.14
C VAL A 62 11.44 5.78 14.36
N ARG A 63 11.88 5.15 15.45
CA ARG A 63 13.30 5.00 15.77
C ARG A 63 14.02 4.11 14.76
N SER A 64 13.43 2.98 14.38
CA SER A 64 14.01 2.07 13.38
C SER A 64 14.20 2.78 12.03
N PHE A 65 13.20 3.51 11.55
CA PHE A 65 13.30 4.29 10.31
C PHE A 65 14.29 5.45 10.38
N ARG A 66 14.47 6.07 11.54
CA ARG A 66 15.51 7.10 11.74
C ARG A 66 16.92 6.54 11.82
N LEU A 67 17.07 5.28 12.22
CA LEU A 67 18.35 4.59 12.31
C LEU A 67 18.81 4.01 10.96
N GLU A 68 17.89 3.87 9.99
CA GLU A 68 18.27 3.68 8.60
C GLU A 68 18.88 4.98 8.08
N VAL A 69 20.21 5.01 8.03
CA VAL A 69 20.98 6.15 7.50
C VAL A 69 20.54 6.34 6.04
N PRO A 70 20.18 7.57 5.61
CA PRO A 70 19.91 7.83 4.22
C PRO A 70 21.10 7.37 3.36
N PHE A 71 20.82 6.71 2.24
CA PHE A 71 21.87 6.31 1.29
C PHE A 71 22.68 7.55 0.91
N LYS A 72 24.00 7.40 0.91
CA LYS A 72 24.86 8.47 0.43
C LYS A 72 24.78 8.55 -1.10
N GLU A 73 25.02 9.74 -1.63
CA GLU A 73 25.02 9.98 -3.07
C GLU A 73 25.96 8.99 -3.78
N GLU A 74 27.13 8.69 -3.20
CA GLU A 74 28.09 7.76 -3.78
C GLU A 74 27.59 6.31 -3.84
N GLU A 75 26.78 5.88 -2.86
CA GLU A 75 26.18 4.54 -2.84
C GLU A 75 25.11 4.40 -3.92
N VAL A 76 24.30 5.46 -4.09
CA VAL A 76 23.28 5.53 -5.13
C VAL A 76 23.94 5.54 -6.51
N PHE A 77 24.97 6.37 -6.72
CA PHE A 77 25.74 6.41 -7.97
C PHE A 77 26.44 5.09 -8.26
N GLY A 78 27.03 4.45 -7.25
CA GLY A 78 27.66 3.13 -7.39
C GLY A 78 26.67 2.04 -7.82
N ALA A 79 25.46 2.03 -7.25
CA ALA A 79 24.42 1.08 -7.62
C ALA A 79 23.84 1.32 -9.03
N LEU A 80 23.74 2.59 -9.43
CA LEU A 80 23.33 2.98 -10.78
C LEU A 80 24.38 2.58 -11.83
N LEU A 81 25.66 2.89 -11.59
CA LEU A 81 26.75 2.55 -12.51
C LEU A 81 27.04 1.04 -12.56
N GLY A 82 26.82 0.33 -11.44
CA GLY A 82 26.94 -1.13 -11.36
C GLY A 82 25.75 -1.90 -11.95
N SER A 83 24.66 -1.22 -12.32
CA SER A 83 23.55 -1.83 -13.06
C SER A 83 23.91 -1.90 -14.54
N SER A 84 24.47 -3.02 -14.99
CA SER A 84 24.72 -3.28 -16.42
C SER A 84 23.47 -3.03 -17.27
N GLY A 85 23.65 -2.42 -18.44
CA GLY A 85 22.59 -2.07 -19.41
C GLY A 85 21.88 -3.27 -20.07
N ASP A 86 22.18 -4.48 -19.63
CA ASP A 86 21.68 -5.75 -20.18
C ASP A 86 20.27 -6.10 -19.64
N LYS A 87 19.68 -5.24 -18.80
CA LYS A 87 18.34 -5.42 -18.26
C LYS A 87 17.30 -5.20 -19.36
N ALA A 88 16.50 -6.22 -19.63
CA ALA A 88 15.36 -6.13 -20.55
C ALA A 88 14.44 -4.95 -20.17
N PRO A 89 13.93 -4.17 -21.15
CA PRO A 89 13.10 -2.99 -20.87
C PRO A 89 11.83 -3.37 -20.10
N GLY A 90 11.47 -2.54 -19.12
CA GLY A 90 10.25 -2.73 -18.34
C GLY A 90 8.98 -2.47 -19.16
N PRO A 91 7.78 -2.76 -18.62
CA PRO A 91 6.49 -2.63 -19.32
C PRO A 91 6.18 -1.21 -19.84
N ASN A 92 6.90 -0.21 -19.36
CA ASN A 92 6.80 1.20 -19.74
C ASN A 92 7.84 1.61 -20.83
N SER A 93 8.55 0.66 -21.44
CA SER A 93 9.47 0.87 -22.57
C SER A 93 10.68 1.79 -22.32
N PHE A 94 10.98 2.15 -21.06
CA PHE A 94 12.21 2.89 -20.75
C PHE A 94 13.37 1.93 -20.52
N SER A 95 14.44 2.07 -21.30
CA SER A 95 15.77 1.50 -20.99
C SER A 95 16.59 2.53 -20.20
N MET A 96 17.28 2.11 -19.13
CA MET A 96 18.29 2.95 -18.44
C MET A 96 19.60 3.10 -19.23
N ALA A 97 19.54 3.16 -20.55
CA ALA A 97 20.67 3.55 -21.36
C ALA A 97 20.67 5.09 -21.38
N PHE A 98 21.62 5.68 -20.66
CA PHE A 98 22.01 7.07 -20.89
C PHE A 98 22.79 7.17 -22.20
#